data_AF-A0A5N5TCB2-F1
#
_entry.id   AF-A0A5N5TCB2-F1
#
_cell.length_a   1.000
_cell.length_b   1.000
_cell.length_c   1.000
_cell.angle_alpha   90.00
_cell.angle_beta   90.00
_cell.angle_gamma   90.00
#
_symmetry.space_group_name_H-M   'P 1'
#
loop_
_entity.id
_entity.type
_entity.pdbx_description
1 polymer ?
#
loop_
_entity_poly.entity_id
_entity_poly.type
_entity_poly.pdbx_seq_one_letter_code
_entity_poly.pdbx_strand_id
1 'polypeptide(L)'
;MKARSLKPCPEGFKAVSIGGKQDCVCDDYHVYWPDTGLCYLEYTQGPCGPNQQLVANRTGYAECKCPGFWARWTDGFCYQEYSRGPCEEGMLFMKNQDDVTGCSCSKEFIMNYYPEDNKCYPLYDQGPCEKGHILKFDYASLRPRCECKDNHMLEDDGKCYPLNTAGPCNQTQCSDGINCYLRNLDTLKTECKCLPGNVTTADGHCFEPYSRGPCKLGDWLVFIEPGVAVCKHKDQCSRFDNWFYWKEDERCYRQYSQGPCEKGQLFYLDMNTGIAGCQCRTEWTPYYWKVDGKCYEQHSIGPCSAGKYFSFNRTSGKTECNCFTSHVLESTSDTCHEQFTQGPCKEGELVIRSEKTGQLECKCSPELTSHYWEAEAKLN
;
A
#
# COMPACT_ATOMS: atom_id res chain seq x y z
N MET A 1 0.51 14.81 -49.73
CA MET A 1 1.68 15.26 -48.95
C MET A 1 1.51 14.76 -47.53
N LYS A 2 2.27 13.75 -47.09
CA LYS A 2 2.16 13.25 -45.71
C LYS A 2 2.77 14.29 -44.78
N ALA A 3 1.97 14.86 -43.89
CA ALA A 3 2.44 15.75 -42.84
C ALA A 3 3.53 15.04 -42.04
N ARG A 4 4.75 15.58 -42.07
CA ARG A 4 5.89 15.05 -41.33
C ARG A 4 5.56 15.28 -39.86
N SER A 5 5.30 14.21 -39.11
CA SER A 5 5.10 14.29 -37.65
C SER A 5 6.33 15.00 -37.06
N LEU A 6 6.09 16.16 -36.45
CA LEU A 6 7.15 16.95 -35.84
C LEU A 6 7.66 16.20 -34.61
N LYS A 7 8.98 16.20 -34.41
CA LYS A 7 9.62 15.48 -33.30
C LYS A 7 9.09 16.07 -31.97
N PRO A 8 8.67 15.23 -31.00
CA PRO A 8 8.29 15.72 -29.67
C PRO A 8 9.48 16.39 -28.97
N CYS A 9 9.21 17.42 -28.18
CA CYS A 9 10.22 18.06 -27.35
C CYS A 9 10.68 17.11 -26.22
N PRO A 10 11.91 17.27 -25.70
CA PRO A 10 12.37 16.53 -24.53
C PRO A 10 11.51 16.78 -23.29
N GLU A 11 11.59 15.90 -22.29
CA GLU A 11 10.91 16.08 -21.01
C GLU A 11 11.33 17.40 -20.34
N GLY A 12 10.37 18.10 -19.75
CA GLY A 12 10.54 19.44 -19.21
C GLY A 12 10.49 20.56 -20.26
N PHE A 13 10.29 20.24 -21.55
CA PHE A 13 10.13 21.22 -22.63
C PHE A 13 8.76 21.11 -23.30
N LYS A 14 8.19 22.27 -23.66
CA LYS A 14 7.00 22.38 -24.51
C LYS A 14 7.34 22.88 -25.91
N ALA A 15 6.57 22.41 -26.89
CA ALA A 15 6.72 22.82 -28.29
C ALA A 15 6.11 24.22 -28.52
N VAL A 16 6.86 25.09 -29.19
CA VAL A 16 6.42 26.41 -29.64
C VAL A 16 6.71 26.60 -31.13
N SER A 17 5.92 27.43 -31.82
CA SER A 17 6.12 27.72 -33.24
C SER A 17 6.71 29.11 -33.42
N ILE A 18 7.96 29.19 -33.87
CA ILE A 18 8.67 30.44 -34.10
C ILE A 18 9.03 30.52 -35.59
N GLY A 19 8.44 31.48 -36.31
CA GLY A 19 8.70 31.66 -37.74
C GLY A 19 8.31 30.48 -38.63
N GLY A 20 7.30 29.70 -38.23
CA GLY A 20 6.83 28.52 -38.97
C GLY A 20 7.67 27.25 -38.78
N LYS A 21 8.64 27.28 -37.86
CA LYS A 21 9.40 26.11 -37.40
C LYS A 21 9.04 25.79 -35.97
N GLN A 22 8.97 24.49 -35.63
CA GLN A 22 8.81 24.06 -34.25
C GLN A 22 10.15 24.21 -33.51
N ASP A 23 10.09 24.85 -32.36
CA ASP A 23 11.18 24.96 -31.39
C ASP A 23 10.70 24.43 -30.02
N CYS A 24 11.64 24.17 -29.11
CA CYS A 24 11.35 23.66 -27.78
C CYS A 24 11.83 24.65 -26.72
N VAL A 25 10.93 25.07 -25.84
CA VAL A 25 11.23 25.94 -24.69
C VAL A 25 10.87 25.22 -23.41
N CYS A 26 11.41 25.62 -22.25
CA CYS A 26 11.00 25.02 -20.98
C CYS A 26 9.48 25.08 -20.81
N ASP A 27 8.92 23.99 -20.31
CA ASP A 27 7.51 23.90 -19.96
C ASP A 27 7.18 24.80 -18.77
N ASP A 28 5.90 25.00 -18.50
CA ASP A 28 5.46 25.80 -17.36
C ASP A 28 6.02 25.22 -16.04
N TYR A 29 6.43 26.11 -15.14
CA TYR A 29 7.10 25.80 -13.87
C TYR A 29 8.45 25.07 -13.99
N HIS A 30 9.01 24.95 -15.20
CA HIS A 30 10.35 24.40 -15.39
C HIS A 30 11.38 25.51 -15.63
N VAL A 31 12.60 25.28 -15.12
CA VAL A 31 13.72 26.20 -15.22
C VAL A 31 14.88 25.54 -15.96
N TYR A 32 15.52 26.29 -16.86
CA TYR A 32 16.61 25.81 -17.70
C TYR A 32 17.92 25.70 -16.92
N TRP A 33 18.55 24.53 -16.92
CA TRP A 33 19.88 24.30 -16.33
C TRP A 33 20.98 24.36 -17.41
N PRO A 34 21.86 25.38 -17.39
CA PRO A 34 22.84 25.61 -18.46
C PRO A 34 23.82 24.46 -18.70
N ASP A 35 24.26 23.76 -17.66
CA ASP A 35 25.33 22.75 -17.80
C ASP A 35 24.86 21.46 -18.46
N THR A 36 23.56 21.14 -18.32
CA THR A 36 22.96 19.91 -18.87
C THR A 36 22.14 20.21 -20.11
N GLY A 37 21.72 21.46 -20.32
CA GLY A 37 20.85 21.85 -21.41
C GLY A 37 19.42 21.33 -21.28
N LEU A 38 19.00 20.98 -20.06
CA LEU A 38 17.67 20.44 -19.75
C LEU A 38 16.86 21.40 -18.88
N CYS A 39 15.53 21.25 -18.91
CA CYS A 39 14.61 22.00 -18.06
C CYS A 39 14.12 21.09 -16.91
N TYR A 40 14.14 21.61 -15.69
CA TYR A 40 13.75 20.87 -14.48
C TYR A 40 12.63 21.60 -13.74
N LEU A 41 11.76 20.86 -13.06
CA LEU A 41 10.68 21.45 -12.27
C LEU A 41 11.26 22.31 -11.13
N GLU A 42 10.80 23.56 -11.04
CA GLU A 42 11.20 24.48 -9.98
C GLU A 42 10.78 23.96 -8.58
N TYR A 43 11.56 24.28 -7.55
CA TYR A 43 11.39 23.82 -6.16
C TYR A 43 11.57 22.32 -5.93
N THR A 44 12.11 21.60 -6.91
CA THR A 44 12.60 20.22 -6.74
C THR A 44 14.11 20.19 -6.57
N GLN A 45 14.68 19.06 -6.15
CA GLN A 45 16.14 18.92 -6.05
C GLN A 45 16.82 19.02 -7.43
N GLY A 46 16.29 18.33 -8.44
CA GLY A 46 16.88 18.24 -9.77
C GLY A 46 18.39 17.94 -9.74
N PRO A 47 19.24 18.69 -10.48
CA PRO A 47 20.69 18.48 -10.52
C PRO A 47 21.43 19.08 -9.31
N CYS A 48 20.73 19.66 -8.33
CA CYS A 48 21.34 20.23 -7.14
C CYS A 48 21.82 19.16 -6.15
N GLY A 49 22.69 19.57 -5.22
CA GLY A 49 23.15 18.68 -4.15
C GLY A 49 22.03 18.28 -3.18
N PRO A 50 22.27 17.28 -2.31
CA PRO A 50 21.35 16.86 -1.26
C PRO A 50 20.73 18.04 -0.48
N ASN A 51 19.42 17.97 -0.26
CA ASN A 51 18.60 18.95 0.46
C ASN A 51 18.60 20.37 -0.14
N GLN A 52 19.11 20.56 -1.35
CA GLN A 52 19.00 21.80 -2.10
C GLN A 52 17.79 21.74 -3.04
N GLN A 53 17.30 22.90 -3.46
CA GLN A 53 16.24 23.04 -4.44
C GLN A 53 16.66 23.95 -5.60
N LEU A 54 16.11 23.67 -6.76
CA LEU A 54 16.16 24.50 -7.94
C LEU A 54 15.26 25.71 -7.78
N VAL A 55 15.79 26.89 -8.07
CA VAL A 55 14.97 28.11 -8.24
C VAL A 55 15.41 28.86 -9.49
N ALA A 56 14.51 29.65 -10.07
CA ALA A 56 14.87 30.56 -11.14
C ALA A 56 15.62 31.79 -10.60
N ASN A 57 16.80 32.06 -11.16
CA ASN A 57 17.55 33.28 -10.90
C ASN A 57 16.95 34.48 -11.66
N ARG A 58 17.53 35.67 -11.49
CA ARG A 58 17.04 36.93 -12.14
C ARG A 58 17.06 36.90 -13.67
N THR A 59 17.83 36.00 -14.27
CA THR A 59 17.93 35.83 -15.73
C THR A 59 17.01 34.71 -16.25
N GLY A 60 16.30 34.00 -15.37
CA GLY A 60 15.43 32.87 -15.72
C GLY A 60 16.17 31.53 -15.85
N TYR A 61 17.46 31.47 -15.48
CA TYR A 61 18.22 30.23 -15.41
C TYR A 61 18.14 29.61 -14.02
N ALA A 62 18.32 28.30 -13.98
CA ALA A 62 18.26 27.53 -12.75
C ALA A 62 19.49 27.82 -11.87
N GLU A 63 19.26 27.96 -10.57
CA GLU A 63 20.29 28.02 -9.55
C GLU A 63 19.91 27.15 -8.34
N CYS A 64 20.91 26.61 -7.64
CA CYS A 64 20.68 25.81 -6.45
C CYS A 64 20.67 26.68 -5.19
N LYS A 65 19.57 26.61 -4.44
CA LYS A 65 19.41 27.28 -3.15
C LYS A 65 18.92 26.33 -2.08
N CYS A 66 19.09 26.71 -0.82
CA CYS A 66 18.41 26.01 0.26
C CYS A 66 16.91 26.33 0.23
N PRO A 67 16.05 25.36 0.62
CA PRO A 67 14.65 25.61 0.90
C PRO A 67 14.43 26.74 1.93
N GLY A 68 13.23 27.30 1.98
CA GLY A 68 12.87 28.29 2.99
C GLY A 68 13.01 27.70 4.40
N PHE A 69 13.58 28.44 5.34
CA PHE A 69 13.92 28.00 6.71
C PHE A 69 14.99 26.91 6.79
N TRP A 70 15.78 26.76 5.72
CA TRP A 70 16.97 25.92 5.68
C TRP A 70 18.19 26.79 5.37
N ALA A 71 19.34 26.39 5.90
CA ALA A 71 20.58 27.11 5.67
C ALA A 71 21.71 26.15 5.29
N ARG A 72 22.68 26.69 4.55
CA ARG A 72 23.81 25.91 4.04
C ARG A 72 24.86 25.72 5.12
N TRP A 73 25.37 24.50 5.25
CA TRP A 73 26.50 24.19 6.13
C TRP A 73 27.82 24.16 5.36
N THR A 74 28.94 24.00 6.08
CA THR A 74 30.29 23.99 5.50
C THR A 74 30.55 22.83 4.55
N ASP A 75 29.74 21.76 4.61
CA ASP A 75 29.77 20.63 3.68
C ASP A 75 29.06 20.92 2.34
N GLY A 76 28.38 22.06 2.22
CA GLY A 76 27.61 22.45 1.05
C GLY A 76 26.16 21.96 1.04
N PHE A 77 25.73 21.11 1.97
CA PHE A 77 24.34 20.68 2.09
C PHE A 77 23.51 21.70 2.86
N CYS A 78 22.19 21.62 2.68
CA CYS A 78 21.25 22.43 3.43
C CYS A 78 20.65 21.62 4.58
N TYR A 79 20.48 22.29 5.72
CA TYR A 79 19.86 21.72 6.91
C TYR A 79 18.76 22.67 7.41
N GLN A 80 17.70 22.09 7.97
CA GLN A 80 16.58 22.85 8.51
C GLN A 80 17.01 23.59 9.78
N GLU A 81 16.67 24.87 9.88
CA GLU A 81 16.90 25.67 11.09
C GLU A 81 16.11 25.09 12.28
N TYR A 82 16.69 25.16 13.48
CA TYR A 82 16.16 24.56 14.72
C TYR A 82 16.02 23.03 14.72
N SER A 83 16.63 22.35 13.75
CA SER A 83 16.82 20.89 13.78
C SER A 83 18.18 20.53 14.38
N ARG A 84 18.42 19.24 14.63
CA ARG A 84 19.78 18.77 14.98
C ARG A 84 20.77 19.01 13.84
N GLY A 85 20.34 18.82 12.59
CA GLY A 85 21.18 18.96 11.41
C GLY A 85 22.54 18.24 11.55
N PRO A 86 23.67 18.90 11.24
CA PRO A 86 25.02 18.36 11.38
C PRO A 86 25.59 18.50 12.81
N CYS A 87 24.80 18.99 13.77
CA CYS A 87 25.26 19.27 15.12
C CYS A 87 25.29 18.02 16.01
N GLU A 88 26.07 18.10 17.08
CA GLU A 88 26.09 17.10 18.14
C GLU A 88 24.75 17.03 18.89
N GLU A 89 24.53 15.94 19.62
CA GLU A 89 23.31 15.75 20.41
C GLU A 89 23.16 16.87 21.47
N GLY A 90 21.96 17.46 21.52
CA GLY A 90 21.65 18.56 22.43
C GLY A 90 22.04 19.94 21.91
N MET A 91 22.51 20.05 20.66
CA MET A 91 22.69 21.31 19.96
C MET A 91 21.76 21.41 18.75
N LEU A 92 21.38 22.63 18.40
CA LEU A 92 20.56 22.90 17.23
C LEU A 92 21.34 23.68 16.17
N PHE A 93 21.05 23.34 14.92
CA PHE A 93 21.51 24.05 13.75
C PHE A 93 20.72 25.35 13.58
N MET A 94 21.42 26.47 13.49
CA MET A 94 20.79 27.78 13.35
C MET A 94 21.58 28.67 12.41
N LYS A 95 20.87 29.67 11.89
CA LYS A 95 21.42 30.75 11.09
C LYS A 95 21.38 32.04 11.91
N ASN A 96 22.55 32.65 12.14
CA ASN A 96 22.67 33.92 12.85
C ASN A 96 22.28 35.11 11.94
N GLN A 97 22.16 36.30 12.54
CA GLN A 97 21.78 37.54 11.83
C GLN A 97 22.75 37.94 10.71
N ASP A 98 24.02 37.51 10.80
CA ASP A 98 25.05 37.77 9.78
C ASP A 98 25.10 36.68 8.69
N ASP A 99 24.02 35.91 8.51
CA ASP A 99 23.92 34.75 7.61
C ASP A 99 24.93 33.61 7.90
N VAL A 100 25.63 33.67 9.04
CA VAL A 100 26.55 32.61 9.49
C VAL A 100 25.77 31.47 10.12
N THR A 101 25.97 30.25 9.63
CA THR A 101 25.37 29.04 10.20
C THR A 101 26.25 28.46 11.30
N GLY A 102 25.62 27.93 12.35
CA GLY A 102 26.31 27.42 13.52
C GLY A 102 25.48 26.41 14.31
N CYS A 103 26.16 25.64 15.15
CA CYS A 103 25.54 24.80 16.17
C CYS A 103 25.55 25.55 17.50
N SER A 104 24.40 25.66 18.14
CA SER A 104 24.33 26.30 19.46
C SER A 104 23.17 25.75 20.28
N CYS A 105 23.33 25.82 21.59
CA CYS A 105 22.29 25.60 22.57
C CYS A 105 22.47 26.58 23.72
N SER A 106 21.42 27.32 24.05
CA SER A 106 21.46 28.32 25.10
C SER A 106 20.08 28.45 25.77
N LYS A 107 20.05 29.00 26.98
CA LYS A 107 18.83 29.16 27.78
C LYS A 107 17.84 30.14 27.15
N GLU A 108 18.32 30.99 26.25
CA GLU A 108 17.54 31.94 25.47
C GLU A 108 16.67 31.23 24.42
N PHE A 109 17.00 29.99 24.04
CA PHE A 109 16.15 29.16 23.19
C PHE A 109 15.04 28.50 24.01
N ILE A 110 14.21 29.35 24.64
CA ILE A 110 13.17 28.94 25.59
C ILE A 110 12.22 27.87 25.06
N MET A 111 12.06 27.77 23.72
CA MET A 111 11.19 26.79 23.08
C MET A 111 11.83 25.40 23.00
N ASN A 112 13.15 25.31 22.90
CA ASN A 112 13.88 24.09 22.59
C ASN A 112 14.77 23.61 23.74
N TYR A 113 15.16 24.53 24.63
CA TYR A 113 16.05 24.27 25.76
C TYR A 113 15.33 23.49 26.84
N TYR A 114 15.80 22.28 27.12
CA TYR A 114 15.30 21.40 28.16
C TYR A 114 16.16 21.57 29.44
N PRO A 115 15.62 22.19 30.51
CA PRO A 115 16.43 22.55 31.68
C PRO A 115 17.02 21.37 32.45
N GLU A 116 16.38 20.21 32.40
CA GLU A 116 16.71 19.03 33.20
C GLU A 116 18.07 18.43 32.81
N ASP A 117 18.43 18.48 31.53
CA ASP A 117 19.69 17.95 31.00
C ASP A 117 20.57 19.01 30.33
N ASN A 118 20.11 20.26 30.28
CA ASN A 118 20.80 21.40 29.66
C ASN A 118 21.07 21.21 28.16
N LYS A 119 20.18 20.49 27.46
CA LYS A 119 20.26 20.26 26.02
C LYS A 119 19.13 20.97 25.28
N CYS A 120 19.34 21.22 23.98
CA CYS A 120 18.34 21.77 23.09
C CYS A 120 17.86 20.69 22.12
N TYR A 121 16.54 20.57 21.99
CA TYR A 121 15.91 19.55 21.16
C TYR A 121 14.97 20.17 20.14
N PRO A 122 14.85 19.60 18.94
CA PRO A 122 13.85 20.05 17.98
C PRO A 122 12.44 19.89 18.55
N LEU A 123 11.55 20.83 18.23
CA LEU A 123 10.14 20.71 18.56
C LEU A 123 9.47 19.67 17.65
N TYR A 124 8.45 19.02 18.19
CA TYR A 124 7.65 17.96 17.55
C TYR A 124 8.40 16.66 17.26
N ASP A 125 9.67 16.58 17.66
CA ASP A 125 10.45 15.34 17.70
C ASP A 125 10.40 14.72 19.10
N GLN A 126 10.87 13.48 19.22
CA GLN A 126 10.92 12.78 20.52
C GLN A 126 11.80 13.53 21.53
N GLY A 127 12.98 14.01 21.11
CA GLY A 127 13.91 14.72 21.98
C GLY A 127 14.24 13.96 23.28
N PRO A 128 14.10 14.59 24.47
CA PRO A 128 14.34 13.94 25.76
C PRO A 128 13.16 13.11 26.24
N CYS A 129 12.04 13.12 25.50
CA CYS A 129 10.80 12.49 25.93
C CYS A 129 10.83 10.97 25.77
N GLU A 130 10.00 10.28 26.56
CA GLU A 130 9.82 8.84 26.42
C GLU A 130 9.21 8.47 25.06
N LYS A 131 9.39 7.20 24.66
CA LYS A 131 8.82 6.68 23.40
C LYS A 131 7.32 6.95 23.34
N GLY A 132 6.86 7.45 22.19
CA GLY A 132 5.45 7.80 21.97
C GLY A 132 5.10 9.24 22.34
N HIS A 133 5.98 9.94 23.06
CA HIS A 133 5.89 11.38 23.28
C HIS A 133 6.69 12.16 22.23
N ILE A 134 6.33 13.44 22.09
CA ILE A 134 7.07 14.47 21.37
C ILE A 134 7.22 15.71 22.27
N LEU A 135 8.28 16.47 22.04
CA LEU A 135 8.54 17.72 22.74
C LEU A 135 7.74 18.86 22.07
N LYS A 136 6.86 19.51 22.83
CA LYS A 136 6.12 20.70 22.38
C LYS A 136 6.41 21.87 23.30
N PHE A 137 6.17 23.08 22.81
CA PHE A 137 6.27 24.28 23.64
C PHE A 137 4.91 24.63 24.26
N ASP A 138 4.84 24.59 25.59
CA ASP A 138 3.66 25.02 26.33
C ASP A 138 3.69 26.55 26.50
N TYR A 139 2.84 27.25 25.74
CA TYR A 139 2.72 28.71 25.78
C TYR A 139 2.15 29.24 27.11
N ALA A 140 1.51 28.40 27.93
CA ALA A 140 1.01 28.82 29.24
C ALA A 140 2.11 28.86 30.29
N SER A 141 2.98 27.84 30.31
CA SER A 141 4.11 27.78 31.25
C SER A 141 5.44 28.32 30.69
N LEU A 142 5.47 28.67 29.39
CA LEU A 142 6.66 29.12 28.65
C LEU A 142 7.83 28.14 28.77
N ARG A 143 7.56 26.84 28.70
CA ARG A 143 8.56 25.77 28.80
C ARG A 143 8.25 24.63 27.83
N PRO A 144 9.27 23.92 27.32
CA PRO A 144 9.03 22.71 26.57
C PRO A 144 8.49 21.61 27.49
N ARG A 145 7.53 20.83 26.98
CA ARG A 145 6.91 19.70 27.68
C ARG A 145 6.73 18.53 26.74
N CYS A 146 6.83 17.33 27.32
CA CYS A 146 6.52 16.10 26.61
C CYS A 146 5.01 15.90 26.56
N GLU A 147 4.48 15.69 25.37
CA GLU A 147 3.08 15.32 25.14
C GLU A 147 3.02 14.09 24.24
N CYS A 148 1.93 13.33 24.30
CA CYS A 148 1.72 12.26 23.33
C CYS A 148 1.72 12.82 21.91
N LYS A 149 2.40 12.12 21.01
CA LYS A 149 2.31 12.39 19.58
C LYS A 149 0.92 12.04 19.06
N ASP A 150 0.61 12.52 17.86
CA ASP A 150 -0.68 12.25 17.24
C ASP A 150 -0.96 10.74 17.16
N ASN A 151 -2.23 10.38 17.31
CA ASN A 151 -2.70 9.00 17.41
C ASN A 151 -2.09 8.19 18.57
N HIS A 152 -1.60 8.84 19.64
CA HIS A 152 -1.20 8.18 20.89
C HIS A 152 -2.03 8.71 22.07
N MET A 153 -2.21 7.88 23.10
CA MET A 153 -2.97 8.21 24.31
C MET A 153 -2.08 8.06 25.55
N LEU A 154 -2.14 9.06 26.43
CA LEU A 154 -1.45 9.06 27.72
C LEU A 154 -2.23 8.20 28.69
N GLU A 155 -1.56 7.27 29.34
CA GLU A 155 -2.16 6.33 30.30
C GLU A 155 -1.74 6.65 31.74
N ASP A 156 -2.40 6.01 32.72
CA ASP A 156 -2.15 6.22 34.15
C ASP A 156 -0.70 5.87 34.57
N ASP A 157 0.01 5.05 33.78
CA ASP A 157 1.42 4.73 33.97
C ASP A 157 2.38 5.83 33.46
N GLY A 158 1.84 6.92 32.90
CA GLY A 158 2.58 8.05 32.36
C GLY A 158 3.14 7.83 30.95
N LYS A 159 2.76 6.74 30.26
CA LYS A 159 3.27 6.40 28.92
C LYS A 159 2.24 6.69 27.82
N CYS A 160 2.74 6.95 26.62
CA CYS A 160 1.91 7.19 25.44
C CYS A 160 1.86 5.94 24.54
N TYR A 161 0.67 5.39 24.37
CA TYR A 161 0.45 4.19 23.55
C TYR A 161 -0.29 4.52 22.24
N PRO A 162 0.03 3.85 21.11
CA PRO A 162 -0.69 4.09 19.86
C PRO A 162 -2.16 3.67 19.99
N LEU A 163 -3.06 4.52 19.50
CA LEU A 163 -4.49 4.23 19.43
C LEU A 163 -4.75 2.98 18.58
N ASN A 164 -5.84 2.26 18.88
CA ASN A 164 -6.22 1.01 18.21
C ASN A 164 -5.20 -0.12 18.32
N THR A 165 -4.30 -0.06 19.31
CA THR A 165 -3.40 -1.17 19.68
C THR A 165 -3.77 -1.71 21.05
N ALA A 166 -3.14 -2.83 21.45
CA ALA A 166 -3.36 -3.42 22.77
C ALA A 166 -2.98 -2.47 23.92
N GLY A 167 -2.01 -1.56 23.71
CA GLY A 167 -1.61 -0.58 24.72
C GLY A 167 -1.15 -1.21 26.05
N PRO A 168 -1.47 -0.60 27.21
CA PRO A 168 -1.24 -1.20 28.54
C PRO A 168 -2.37 -2.16 28.94
N CYS A 169 -3.29 -2.51 28.03
CA CYS A 169 -4.46 -3.26 28.44
C CYS A 169 -4.10 -4.64 28.94
N ASN A 170 -4.64 -4.99 30.10
CA ASN A 170 -4.46 -6.30 30.66
C ASN A 170 -5.37 -7.32 29.95
N GLN A 171 -4.79 -8.08 29.03
CA GLN A 171 -5.47 -9.15 28.30
C GLN A 171 -6.13 -10.18 29.23
N THR A 172 -5.67 -10.34 30.49
CA THR A 172 -6.31 -11.25 31.46
C THR A 172 -7.64 -10.72 32.01
N GLN A 173 -7.97 -9.45 31.78
CA GLN A 173 -9.30 -8.90 32.11
C GLN A 173 -10.33 -9.17 31.00
N CYS A 174 -9.89 -9.68 29.85
CA CYS A 174 -10.76 -10.07 28.74
C CYS A 174 -10.90 -11.60 28.70
N SER A 175 -12.09 -12.08 28.32
CA SER A 175 -12.30 -13.51 28.07
C SER A 175 -11.45 -13.99 26.89
N ASP A 176 -11.16 -15.29 26.86
CA ASP A 176 -10.36 -15.93 25.80
C ASP A 176 -10.88 -15.55 24.41
N GLY A 177 -9.99 -15.04 23.55
CA GLY A 177 -10.31 -14.64 22.17
C GLY A 177 -10.89 -13.23 22.00
N ILE A 178 -11.07 -12.45 23.07
CA ILE A 178 -11.43 -11.03 23.00
C ILE A 178 -10.17 -10.19 23.17
N ASN A 179 -9.75 -9.46 22.13
CA ASN A 179 -8.62 -8.55 22.26
C ASN A 179 -9.06 -7.26 22.95
N CYS A 180 -8.21 -6.75 23.85
CA CYS A 180 -8.43 -5.44 24.43
C CYS A 180 -7.88 -4.34 23.54
N TYR A 181 -8.64 -3.27 23.33
CA TYR A 181 -8.20 -2.11 22.54
C TYR A 181 -8.31 -0.81 23.32
N LEU A 182 -7.34 0.08 23.06
CA LEU A 182 -7.46 1.50 23.38
C LEU A 182 -8.28 2.21 22.30
N ARG A 183 -9.51 2.63 22.64
CA ARG A 183 -10.37 3.41 21.74
C ARG A 183 -10.70 4.80 22.31
N ASN A 184 -10.31 5.81 21.53
CA ASN A 184 -10.76 7.21 21.41
C ASN A 184 -10.98 8.08 22.67
N LEU A 185 -10.72 9.38 22.48
CA LEU A 185 -10.76 10.53 23.39
C LEU A 185 -12.11 10.81 24.09
N ASP A 186 -13.21 10.16 23.69
CA ASP A 186 -14.55 10.47 24.21
C ASP A 186 -14.97 9.59 25.40
N THR A 187 -14.40 8.39 25.57
CA THR A 187 -15.04 7.35 26.43
C THR A 187 -14.20 6.77 27.56
N LEU A 188 -12.92 7.16 27.73
CA LEU A 188 -12.06 6.78 28.88
C LEU A 188 -12.29 5.34 29.40
N LYS A 189 -11.65 4.36 28.75
CA LYS A 189 -11.12 3.09 29.31
C LYS A 189 -11.07 2.06 28.19
N THR A 190 -9.91 1.43 28.05
CA THR A 190 -9.72 0.12 27.43
C THR A 190 -11.02 -0.71 27.34
N GLU A 191 -11.42 -1.13 26.13
CA GLU A 191 -12.58 -2.01 25.93
C GLU A 191 -12.14 -3.39 25.41
N CYS A 192 -12.63 -4.46 26.05
CA CYS A 192 -12.52 -5.81 25.52
C CYS A 192 -13.54 -5.97 24.39
N LYS A 193 -13.10 -6.04 23.13
CA LYS A 193 -13.99 -6.16 21.97
C LYS A 193 -13.41 -7.06 20.88
N CYS A 194 -14.26 -7.64 20.04
CA CYS A 194 -13.80 -8.43 18.90
C CYS A 194 -13.06 -7.58 17.86
N LEU A 195 -12.08 -8.20 17.18
CA LEU A 195 -11.42 -7.63 16.00
C LEU A 195 -12.45 -7.13 14.96
N PRO A 196 -12.14 -6.05 14.20
CA PRO A 196 -12.97 -5.65 13.06
C PRO A 196 -13.23 -6.84 12.13
N GLY A 197 -14.50 -7.17 11.92
CA GLY A 197 -14.93 -8.32 11.11
C GLY A 197 -15.41 -9.54 11.91
N ASN A 198 -15.12 -9.63 13.21
CA ASN A 198 -15.62 -10.70 14.09
C ASN A 198 -16.80 -10.23 14.95
N VAL A 199 -17.55 -11.20 15.49
CA VAL A 199 -18.78 -10.97 16.27
C VAL A 199 -18.68 -11.51 17.67
N THR A 200 -19.26 -10.78 18.60
CA THR A 200 -19.37 -11.20 20.00
C THR A 200 -20.64 -12.04 20.19
N THR A 201 -20.50 -13.20 20.80
CA THR A 201 -21.63 -14.03 21.25
C THR A 201 -22.11 -13.59 22.64
N ALA A 202 -23.28 -14.07 23.08
CA ALA A 202 -23.87 -13.69 24.37
C ALA A 202 -22.98 -14.04 25.59
N ASP A 203 -22.09 -15.02 25.44
CA ASP A 203 -21.08 -15.48 26.40
C ASP A 203 -19.72 -14.74 26.26
N GLY A 204 -19.64 -13.72 25.39
CA GLY A 204 -18.49 -12.83 25.24
C GLY A 204 -17.46 -13.28 24.21
N HIS A 205 -17.47 -14.52 23.75
CA HIS A 205 -16.47 -15.02 22.81
C HIS A 205 -16.61 -14.40 21.41
N CYS A 206 -15.49 -14.33 20.69
CA CYS A 206 -15.40 -13.76 19.35
C CYS A 206 -15.32 -14.85 18.28
N PHE A 207 -16.19 -14.77 17.26
CA PHE A 207 -16.21 -15.70 16.14
C PHE A 207 -16.34 -14.96 14.81
N GLU A 208 -15.93 -15.62 13.73
CA GLU A 208 -16.21 -15.13 12.38
C GLU A 208 -17.73 -15.19 12.13
N PRO A 209 -18.36 -14.11 11.64
CA PRO A 209 -19.77 -14.12 11.30
C PRO A 209 -20.05 -15.07 10.15
N TYR A 210 -21.24 -15.67 10.14
CA TYR A 210 -21.61 -16.68 9.17
C TYR A 210 -20.62 -17.85 9.13
N SER A 211 -20.03 -18.19 10.28
CA SER A 211 -19.33 -19.46 10.53
C SER A 211 -20.17 -20.34 11.47
N ARG A 212 -19.72 -21.58 11.70
CA ARG A 212 -20.33 -22.45 12.72
C ARG A 212 -20.13 -21.89 14.14
N GLY A 213 -19.01 -21.20 14.40
CA GLY A 213 -18.71 -20.63 15.72
C GLY A 213 -18.93 -21.65 16.88
N PRO A 214 -19.62 -21.25 17.96
CA PRO A 214 -19.98 -22.13 19.08
C PRO A 214 -21.31 -22.87 18.86
N CYS A 215 -21.91 -22.76 17.67
CA CYS A 215 -23.24 -23.29 17.40
C CYS A 215 -23.22 -24.81 17.24
N LYS A 216 -24.35 -25.45 17.57
CA LYS A 216 -24.55 -26.88 17.35
C LYS A 216 -24.53 -27.21 15.86
N LEU A 217 -24.31 -28.49 15.55
CA LEU A 217 -24.36 -29.01 14.19
C LEU A 217 -25.66 -28.60 13.48
N GLY A 218 -25.54 -27.97 12.30
CA GLY A 218 -26.66 -27.44 11.51
C GLY A 218 -26.99 -25.96 11.74
N ASP A 219 -26.45 -25.37 12.81
CA ASP A 219 -26.65 -23.96 13.15
C ASP A 219 -25.40 -23.14 12.84
N TRP A 220 -25.63 -21.88 12.43
CA TRP A 220 -24.58 -20.93 12.09
C TRP A 220 -24.78 -19.63 12.85
N LEU A 221 -23.67 -18.95 13.11
CA LEU A 221 -23.66 -17.71 13.86
C LEU A 221 -24.04 -16.53 12.95
N VAL A 222 -25.22 -15.95 13.17
CA VAL A 222 -25.76 -14.85 12.36
C VAL A 222 -25.99 -13.59 13.18
N PHE A 223 -25.85 -12.43 12.53
CA PHE A 223 -26.16 -11.13 13.14
C PHE A 223 -27.65 -10.84 13.10
N ILE A 224 -28.21 -10.42 14.23
CA ILE A 224 -29.59 -9.92 14.29
C ILE A 224 -29.63 -8.46 14.79
N GLU A 225 -28.74 -8.08 15.71
CA GLU A 225 -28.63 -6.73 16.27
C GLU A 225 -27.17 -6.27 16.29
N PRO A 226 -26.88 -4.95 16.40
CA PRO A 226 -25.51 -4.46 16.49
C PRO A 226 -24.80 -5.06 17.71
N GLY A 227 -23.84 -5.95 17.45
CA GLY A 227 -22.92 -6.51 18.45
C GLY A 227 -23.31 -7.83 19.10
N VAL A 228 -24.46 -8.42 18.76
CA VAL A 228 -24.86 -9.75 19.29
C VAL A 228 -25.16 -10.70 18.14
N ALA A 229 -24.42 -11.81 18.09
CA ALA A 229 -24.67 -12.88 17.15
C ALA A 229 -25.35 -14.08 17.82
N VAL A 230 -26.28 -14.71 17.10
CA VAL A 230 -27.04 -15.87 17.58
C VAL A 230 -26.93 -17.04 16.64
N CYS A 231 -27.05 -18.25 17.19
CA CYS A 231 -27.12 -19.47 16.39
C CYS A 231 -28.48 -19.58 15.72
N LYS A 232 -28.50 -19.67 14.39
CA LYS A 232 -29.68 -19.96 13.59
C LYS A 232 -29.46 -21.22 12.76
N HIS A 233 -30.47 -22.07 12.72
CA HIS A 233 -30.48 -23.23 11.85
C HIS A 233 -30.41 -22.79 10.40
N LYS A 234 -29.47 -23.36 9.66
CA LYS A 234 -29.28 -23.05 8.25
C LYS A 234 -29.98 -24.13 7.43
N ASP A 235 -31.28 -23.93 7.22
CA ASP A 235 -32.09 -24.87 6.45
C ASP A 235 -31.65 -24.97 4.98
N GLN A 236 -30.95 -23.95 4.45
CA GLN A 236 -30.49 -23.90 3.04
C GLN A 236 -29.21 -23.04 2.91
N CYS A 237 -28.29 -23.37 2.00
CA CYS A 237 -27.16 -22.54 1.61
C CYS A 237 -27.63 -21.29 0.81
N SER A 238 -28.45 -20.44 1.44
CA SER A 238 -29.31 -19.42 0.82
C SER A 238 -28.60 -18.14 0.35
N ARG A 239 -27.28 -18.15 0.18
CA ARG A 239 -26.59 -16.95 -0.35
C ARG A 239 -26.70 -16.85 -1.87
N PHE A 240 -26.74 -17.98 -2.59
CA PHE A 240 -26.86 -18.05 -4.04
C PHE A 240 -27.48 -19.38 -4.49
N ASP A 241 -28.21 -19.37 -5.61
CA ASP A 241 -29.00 -20.51 -6.12
C ASP A 241 -28.19 -21.78 -6.48
N ASN A 242 -26.84 -21.74 -6.40
CA ASN A 242 -25.95 -22.84 -6.79
C ASN A 242 -24.92 -23.25 -5.73
N TRP A 243 -25.19 -22.97 -4.45
CA TRP A 243 -24.37 -23.44 -3.33
C TRP A 243 -25.07 -24.59 -2.60
N PHE A 244 -24.31 -25.64 -2.30
CA PHE A 244 -24.85 -26.86 -1.69
C PHE A 244 -24.02 -27.27 -0.49
N TYR A 245 -24.70 -27.89 0.47
CA TYR A 245 -24.11 -28.34 1.72
C TYR A 245 -23.28 -29.60 1.51
N TRP A 246 -22.10 -29.63 2.11
CA TRP A 246 -21.20 -30.77 2.16
C TRP A 246 -21.17 -31.32 3.58
N LYS A 247 -21.51 -32.60 3.73
CA LYS A 247 -21.77 -33.19 5.05
C LYS A 247 -20.48 -33.46 5.82
N GLU A 248 -19.40 -33.74 5.11
CA GLU A 248 -18.15 -34.26 5.64
C GLU A 248 -17.37 -33.20 6.42
N ASP A 249 -17.49 -31.92 6.06
CA ASP A 249 -16.86 -30.80 6.78
C ASP A 249 -17.83 -29.70 7.20
N GLU A 250 -19.12 -29.92 6.99
CA GLU A 250 -20.22 -29.06 7.40
C GLU A 250 -20.21 -27.67 6.73
N ARG A 251 -19.60 -27.51 5.55
CA ARG A 251 -19.55 -26.24 4.80
C ARG A 251 -20.45 -26.24 3.57
N CYS A 252 -20.70 -25.05 3.02
CA CYS A 252 -21.37 -24.90 1.73
C CYS A 252 -20.31 -24.68 0.63
N TYR A 253 -20.45 -25.38 -0.48
CA TYR A 253 -19.59 -25.21 -1.65
C TYR A 253 -20.43 -24.92 -2.89
N ARG A 254 -19.85 -24.17 -3.83
CA ARG A 254 -20.50 -23.84 -5.10
C ARG A 254 -20.45 -25.05 -6.03
N GLN A 255 -21.55 -25.37 -6.73
CA GLN A 255 -21.54 -26.41 -7.76
C GLN A 255 -20.49 -26.13 -8.84
N TYR A 256 -19.80 -27.19 -9.25
CA TYR A 256 -18.66 -27.18 -10.18
C TYR A 256 -17.45 -26.36 -9.72
N SER A 257 -17.25 -26.22 -8.40
CA SER A 257 -16.01 -25.67 -7.82
C SER A 257 -15.06 -26.78 -7.35
N GLN A 258 -13.79 -26.46 -7.12
CA GLN A 258 -12.86 -27.42 -6.51
C GLN A 258 -13.31 -27.80 -5.09
N GLY A 259 -13.78 -26.82 -4.31
CA GLY A 259 -14.35 -27.03 -2.98
C GLY A 259 -13.50 -27.96 -2.09
N PRO A 260 -14.11 -28.97 -1.45
CA PRO A 260 -13.42 -29.95 -0.60
C PRO A 260 -12.82 -31.11 -1.39
N CYS A 261 -12.99 -31.13 -2.73
CA CYS A 261 -12.61 -32.26 -3.57
C CYS A 261 -11.11 -32.27 -3.86
N GLU A 262 -10.58 -33.42 -4.29
CA GLU A 262 -9.20 -33.54 -4.75
C GLU A 262 -9.01 -32.91 -6.14
N LYS A 263 -7.76 -32.50 -6.45
CA LYS A 263 -7.43 -31.87 -7.74
C LYS A 263 -7.83 -32.77 -8.91
N GLY A 264 -8.66 -32.23 -9.79
CA GLY A 264 -9.19 -32.92 -10.97
C GLY A 264 -10.60 -33.48 -10.80
N GLN A 265 -11.22 -33.30 -9.63
CA GLN A 265 -12.64 -33.49 -9.39
C GLN A 265 -13.27 -32.16 -8.97
N LEU A 266 -14.57 -32.03 -9.22
CA LEU A 266 -15.34 -30.88 -8.81
C LEU A 266 -16.49 -31.30 -7.90
N PHE A 267 -16.82 -30.39 -6.98
CA PHE A 267 -17.97 -30.48 -6.12
C PHE A 267 -19.26 -30.38 -6.95
N TYR A 268 -20.17 -31.32 -6.76
CA TYR A 268 -21.40 -31.43 -7.54
C TYR A 268 -22.55 -31.95 -6.68
N LEU A 269 -23.74 -31.36 -6.82
CA LEU A 269 -24.97 -31.92 -6.27
C LEU A 269 -25.63 -32.82 -7.32
N ASP A 270 -25.83 -34.09 -6.99
CA ASP A 270 -26.66 -34.96 -7.79
C ASP A 270 -28.14 -34.61 -7.58
N MET A 271 -28.78 -34.06 -8.62
CA MET A 271 -30.16 -33.59 -8.55
C MET A 271 -31.19 -34.72 -8.42
N ASN A 272 -30.82 -35.97 -8.72
CA ASN A 272 -31.73 -37.12 -8.58
C ASN A 272 -31.75 -37.65 -7.15
N THR A 273 -30.60 -37.63 -6.48
CA THR A 273 -30.46 -38.13 -5.09
C THR A 273 -30.52 -37.03 -4.04
N GLY A 274 -30.27 -35.78 -4.43
CA GLY A 274 -30.10 -34.64 -3.51
C GLY A 274 -28.81 -34.71 -2.69
N ILE A 275 -27.86 -35.57 -3.06
CA ILE A 275 -26.61 -35.77 -2.32
C ILE A 275 -25.46 -35.06 -3.05
N ALA A 276 -24.68 -34.29 -2.31
CA ALA A 276 -23.47 -33.66 -2.82
C ALA A 276 -22.33 -34.68 -2.87
N GLY A 277 -21.44 -34.54 -3.86
CA GLY A 277 -20.33 -35.45 -4.14
C GLY A 277 -19.16 -34.74 -4.80
N CYS A 278 -18.01 -35.43 -4.87
CA CYS A 278 -16.87 -35.05 -5.68
C CYS A 278 -16.78 -35.96 -6.91
N GLN A 279 -16.83 -35.40 -8.11
CA GLN A 279 -16.77 -36.19 -9.33
C GLN A 279 -16.14 -35.41 -10.49
N CYS A 280 -15.73 -36.13 -11.53
CA CYS A 280 -15.45 -35.56 -12.84
C CYS A 280 -16.12 -36.45 -13.89
N ARG A 281 -16.87 -35.83 -14.82
CA ARG A 281 -17.58 -36.56 -15.87
C ARG A 281 -17.32 -35.93 -17.25
N THR A 282 -17.20 -36.77 -18.27
CA THR A 282 -16.86 -36.34 -19.65
C THR A 282 -17.92 -35.41 -20.28
N GLU A 283 -19.17 -35.56 -19.85
CA GLU A 283 -20.31 -34.74 -20.28
C GLU A 283 -20.31 -33.33 -19.66
N TRP A 284 -19.48 -33.09 -18.65
CA TRP A 284 -19.26 -31.76 -18.10
C TRP A 284 -18.30 -30.98 -19.00
N THR A 285 -18.65 -30.87 -20.29
CA THR A 285 -17.79 -30.32 -21.34
C THR A 285 -17.18 -28.97 -21.01
N PRO A 286 -17.86 -28.04 -20.30
CA PRO A 286 -17.22 -26.79 -19.87
C PRO A 286 -16.09 -26.98 -18.87
N TYR A 287 -16.10 -28.04 -18.07
CA TYR A 287 -15.15 -28.27 -16.98
C TYR A 287 -14.12 -29.35 -17.28
N TYR A 288 -14.43 -30.25 -18.21
CA TYR A 288 -13.64 -31.42 -18.53
C TYR A 288 -12.47 -31.09 -19.47
N TRP A 289 -11.25 -31.31 -18.99
CA TRP A 289 -10.03 -31.19 -19.77
C TRP A 289 -9.70 -32.53 -20.44
N LYS A 290 -9.89 -32.60 -21.75
CA LYS A 290 -9.73 -33.84 -22.52
C LYS A 290 -8.31 -34.40 -22.49
N VAL A 291 -7.29 -33.58 -22.24
CA VAL A 291 -5.87 -33.98 -22.31
C VAL A 291 -5.48 -34.92 -21.19
N ASP A 292 -5.91 -34.65 -19.95
CA ASP A 292 -5.58 -35.45 -18.77
C ASP A 292 -6.78 -36.18 -18.15
N GLY A 293 -7.98 -35.97 -18.69
CA GLY A 293 -9.22 -36.60 -18.23
C GLY A 293 -9.74 -36.06 -16.90
N LYS A 294 -9.31 -34.87 -16.49
CA LYS A 294 -9.68 -34.23 -15.23
C LYS A 294 -10.61 -33.05 -15.42
N CYS A 295 -11.30 -32.67 -14.34
CA CYS A 295 -12.21 -31.53 -14.33
C CYS A 295 -11.63 -30.39 -13.54
N TYR A 296 -11.78 -29.17 -14.07
CA TYR A 296 -11.24 -27.96 -13.48
C TYR A 296 -12.28 -26.86 -13.43
N GLU A 297 -12.22 -26.04 -12.39
CA GLU A 297 -13.14 -24.93 -12.19
C GLU A 297 -12.91 -23.85 -13.26
N GLN A 298 -14.00 -23.31 -13.81
CA GLN A 298 -13.94 -22.21 -14.77
C GLN A 298 -13.30 -20.96 -14.15
N HIS A 299 -12.43 -20.29 -14.90
CA HIS A 299 -11.66 -19.13 -14.46
C HIS A 299 -10.68 -19.41 -13.31
N SER A 300 -10.34 -20.68 -13.07
CA SER A 300 -9.24 -21.06 -12.18
C SER A 300 -7.94 -21.24 -12.94
N ILE A 301 -6.82 -21.46 -12.24
CA ILE A 301 -5.55 -21.84 -12.88
C ILE A 301 -5.70 -23.18 -13.63
N GLY A 302 -6.44 -24.14 -13.03
CA GLY A 302 -6.71 -25.43 -13.65
C GLY A 302 -5.43 -26.18 -14.09
N PRO A 303 -5.41 -26.77 -15.30
CA PRO A 303 -4.23 -27.42 -15.86
C PRO A 303 -3.29 -26.44 -16.60
N CYS A 304 -3.56 -25.14 -16.54
CA CYS A 304 -2.89 -24.15 -17.37
C CYS A 304 -1.53 -23.71 -16.79
N SER A 305 -0.66 -23.22 -17.67
CA SER A 305 0.63 -22.62 -17.30
C SER A 305 0.44 -21.29 -16.56
N ALA A 306 1.51 -20.79 -15.94
CA ALA A 306 1.49 -19.55 -15.16
C ALA A 306 0.93 -18.36 -15.98
N GLY A 307 0.07 -17.57 -15.33
CA GLY A 307 -0.61 -16.41 -15.92
C GLY A 307 -1.77 -16.75 -16.87
N LYS A 308 -2.09 -18.02 -17.07
CA LYS A 308 -3.29 -18.47 -17.79
C LYS A 308 -4.36 -18.95 -16.83
N TYR A 309 -5.61 -18.85 -17.27
CA TYR A 309 -6.76 -19.45 -16.61
C TYR A 309 -7.48 -20.41 -17.54
N PHE A 310 -8.06 -21.43 -16.93
CA PHE A 310 -8.89 -22.43 -17.56
C PHE A 310 -10.27 -21.86 -17.88
N SER A 311 -10.71 -22.01 -19.12
CA SER A 311 -12.00 -21.48 -19.57
C SER A 311 -12.62 -22.35 -20.65
N PHE A 312 -13.91 -22.15 -20.90
CA PHE A 312 -14.65 -22.83 -21.95
C PHE A 312 -15.05 -21.88 -23.07
N ASN A 313 -14.59 -22.17 -24.26
CA ASN A 313 -14.95 -21.44 -25.46
C ASN A 313 -16.25 -22.00 -26.03
N ARG A 314 -17.33 -21.25 -25.85
CA ARG A 314 -18.68 -21.63 -26.31
C ARG A 314 -18.77 -21.75 -27.83
N THR A 315 -17.95 -21.02 -28.58
CA THR A 315 -17.96 -21.03 -30.04
C THR A 315 -17.27 -22.28 -30.58
N SER A 316 -16.13 -22.66 -30.02
CA SER A 316 -15.40 -23.86 -30.44
C SER A 316 -15.89 -25.14 -29.75
N GLY A 317 -16.68 -25.01 -28.68
CA GLY A 317 -17.17 -26.11 -27.86
C GLY A 317 -16.06 -26.83 -27.10
N LYS A 318 -14.93 -26.14 -26.83
CA LYS A 318 -13.75 -26.71 -26.20
C LYS A 318 -13.26 -25.86 -25.05
N THR A 319 -12.72 -26.54 -24.04
CA THR A 319 -11.94 -25.92 -22.99
C THR A 319 -10.59 -25.44 -23.53
N GLU A 320 -10.10 -24.31 -23.03
CA GLU A 320 -8.83 -23.70 -23.43
C GLU A 320 -8.20 -22.92 -22.27
N CYS A 321 -6.89 -22.68 -22.38
CA CYS A 321 -6.13 -21.88 -21.42
C CYS A 321 -5.91 -20.48 -22.01
N ASN A 322 -6.48 -19.47 -21.38
CA ASN A 322 -6.45 -18.08 -21.85
C ASN A 322 -5.63 -17.21 -20.88
N CYS A 323 -4.94 -16.19 -21.39
CA CYS A 323 -4.31 -15.18 -20.52
C CYS A 323 -5.39 -14.35 -19.81
N PHE A 324 -5.14 -13.98 -18.56
CA PHE A 324 -5.93 -12.92 -17.89
C PHE A 324 -5.89 -11.62 -18.71
N THR A 325 -6.93 -10.79 -18.60
CA THR A 325 -7.04 -9.52 -19.34
C THR A 325 -5.90 -8.55 -19.02
N SER A 326 -5.41 -8.57 -17.78
CA SER A 326 -4.24 -7.78 -17.35
C SER A 326 -2.90 -8.38 -17.79
N HIS A 327 -2.87 -9.57 -18.39
CA HIS A 327 -1.64 -10.26 -18.77
C HIS A 327 -1.39 -10.24 -20.28
N VAL A 328 -0.16 -10.47 -20.69
CA VAL A 328 0.28 -10.58 -22.09
C VAL A 328 0.95 -11.93 -22.32
N LEU A 329 0.64 -12.56 -23.44
CA LEU A 329 1.24 -13.84 -23.83
C LEU A 329 2.68 -13.63 -24.31
N GLU A 330 3.60 -14.39 -23.73
CA GLU A 330 4.94 -14.61 -24.25
C GLU A 330 4.93 -15.86 -25.15
N SER A 331 5.19 -15.66 -26.45
CA SER A 331 5.00 -16.70 -27.47
C SER A 331 6.05 -17.82 -27.43
N THR A 332 7.23 -17.56 -26.85
CA THR A 332 8.33 -18.53 -26.74
C THR A 332 8.12 -19.53 -25.61
N SER A 333 7.62 -19.08 -24.46
CA SER A 333 7.41 -19.88 -23.25
C SER A 333 5.98 -20.40 -23.10
N ASP A 334 5.04 -19.88 -23.90
CA ASP A 334 3.60 -20.10 -23.78
C ASP A 334 3.06 -19.81 -22.36
N THR A 335 3.64 -18.80 -21.72
CA THR A 335 3.22 -18.25 -20.42
C THR A 335 2.69 -16.84 -20.59
N CYS A 336 1.83 -16.39 -19.67
CA CYS A 336 1.38 -15.00 -19.68
C CYS A 336 1.95 -14.26 -18.49
N HIS A 337 2.37 -13.01 -18.72
CA HIS A 337 2.95 -12.16 -17.69
C HIS A 337 2.08 -10.94 -17.46
N GLU A 338 1.96 -10.51 -16.22
CA GLU A 338 1.17 -9.34 -15.86
C GLU A 338 1.77 -8.06 -16.44
N GLN A 339 0.93 -7.24 -17.08
CA GLN A 339 1.35 -5.95 -17.61
C GLN A 339 1.84 -5.03 -16.49
N PHE A 340 2.81 -4.18 -16.81
CA PHE A 340 3.40 -3.19 -15.89
C PHE A 340 4.15 -3.79 -14.70
N THR A 341 4.50 -5.06 -14.77
CA THR A 341 5.45 -5.72 -13.86
C THR A 341 6.77 -5.95 -14.58
N GLN A 342 7.84 -6.24 -13.83
CA GLN A 342 9.13 -6.58 -14.43
C GLN A 342 9.04 -7.87 -15.28
N GLY A 343 8.37 -8.90 -14.77
CA GLY A 343 8.22 -10.18 -15.47
C GLY A 343 9.56 -10.75 -15.99
N PRO A 344 9.64 -11.21 -17.26
CA PRO A 344 10.87 -11.70 -17.87
C PRO A 344 11.78 -10.57 -18.41
N CYS A 345 11.39 -9.30 -18.24
CA CYS A 345 12.15 -8.15 -18.71
C CYS A 345 13.34 -7.82 -17.81
N LYS A 346 14.28 -7.05 -18.34
CA LYS A 346 15.45 -6.61 -17.57
C LYS A 346 15.04 -5.59 -16.51
N GLU A 347 15.89 -5.40 -15.51
CA GLU A 347 15.70 -4.36 -14.50
C GLU A 347 15.50 -2.99 -15.17
N GLY A 348 14.45 -2.27 -14.77
CA GLY A 348 14.04 -0.99 -15.38
C GLY A 348 13.13 -1.10 -16.60
N GLU A 349 12.81 -2.29 -17.09
CA GLU A 349 11.83 -2.52 -18.15
C GLU A 349 10.58 -3.22 -17.62
N LEU A 350 9.41 -2.87 -18.15
CA LEU A 350 8.14 -3.49 -17.78
C LEU A 350 7.52 -4.25 -18.95
N VAL A 351 6.77 -5.29 -18.60
CA VAL A 351 5.95 -6.06 -19.52
C VAL A 351 4.82 -5.18 -20.05
N ILE A 352 4.77 -5.00 -21.38
CA ILE A 352 3.68 -4.30 -22.06
C ILE A 352 3.10 -5.17 -23.17
N ARG A 353 1.84 -4.89 -23.53
CA ARG A 353 1.20 -5.50 -24.70
C ARG A 353 1.56 -4.71 -25.94
N SER A 354 2.27 -5.34 -26.88
CA SER A 354 2.58 -4.70 -28.15
C SER A 354 1.30 -4.41 -28.93
N GLU A 355 1.06 -3.16 -29.33
CA GLU A 355 -0.12 -2.78 -30.11
C GLU A 355 -0.15 -3.43 -31.51
N LYS A 356 1.01 -3.83 -32.02
CA LYS A 356 1.14 -4.42 -33.36
C LYS A 356 0.88 -5.92 -33.39
N THR A 357 1.37 -6.65 -32.38
CA THR A 357 1.36 -8.12 -32.37
C THR A 357 0.46 -8.70 -31.28
N GLY A 358 0.05 -7.90 -30.29
CA GLY A 358 -0.66 -8.34 -29.10
C GLY A 358 0.17 -9.23 -28.16
N GLN A 359 1.46 -9.42 -28.46
CA GLN A 359 2.40 -10.23 -27.67
C GLN A 359 3.18 -9.38 -26.66
N LEU A 360 3.88 -10.07 -25.76
CA LEU A 360 4.74 -9.46 -24.76
C LEU A 360 5.86 -8.67 -25.45
N GLU A 361 6.01 -7.42 -25.01
CA GLU A 361 7.12 -6.53 -25.37
C GLU A 361 7.65 -5.91 -24.07
N CYS A 362 8.97 -5.79 -23.93
CA CYS A 362 9.60 -5.13 -22.78
C CYS A 362 9.84 -3.67 -23.13
N LYS A 363 9.32 -2.74 -22.32
CA LYS A 363 9.48 -1.31 -22.56
C LYS A 363 9.75 -0.56 -21.25
N CYS A 364 10.66 0.39 -21.33
CA CYS A 364 10.89 1.42 -20.33
C CYS A 364 10.30 2.74 -20.88
N SER A 365 9.24 3.27 -20.27
CA SER A 365 8.58 4.53 -20.68
C SER A 365 8.47 5.47 -19.48
N PRO A 366 8.74 6.79 -19.62
CA PRO A 366 8.53 7.78 -18.54
C PRO A 366 7.10 7.80 -17.98
N GLU A 367 6.12 7.40 -18.80
CA GLU A 367 4.70 7.29 -18.45
C GLU A 367 4.40 6.15 -17.45
N LEU A 368 5.36 5.26 -17.18
CA LEU A 368 5.20 4.10 -16.29
C LEU A 368 5.85 4.31 -14.91
N THR A 369 6.29 5.54 -14.60
CA THR A 369 6.93 5.93 -13.33
C THR A 369 6.04 5.72 -12.11
N SER A 370 4.71 5.74 -12.26
CA SER A 370 3.74 5.43 -11.20
C SER A 370 3.71 3.96 -10.76
N HIS A 371 4.41 3.06 -11.46
CA HIS A 371 4.41 1.62 -11.21
C HIS A 371 5.73 1.11 -10.59
N TYR A 372 6.64 1.99 -10.19
CA TYR A 372 7.88 1.66 -9.47
C TYR A 372 7.86 2.21 -8.03
N TRP A 373 8.52 1.50 -7.13
CA TRP A 373 9.01 2.07 -5.87
C TRP A 373 10.52 2.32 -6.03
N GLU A 374 11.03 3.48 -5.59
CA GLU A 374 12.47 3.73 -5.60
C GLU A 374 13.18 2.62 -4.80
N ALA A 375 14.09 1.91 -5.45
CA ALA A 375 14.93 0.95 -4.75
C ALA A 375 15.82 1.74 -3.80
N GLU A 376 15.69 1.49 -2.50
CA GLU A 376 16.65 1.94 -1.49
C GLU A 376 18.06 1.60 -1.98
N ALA A 377 18.82 2.65 -2.32
CA ALA A 377 20.19 2.50 -2.75
C ALA A 377 20.98 1.84 -1.62
N LYS A 378 21.36 0.57 -1.84
CA LYS A 378 22.29 -0.13 -0.96
C LYS A 378 23.57 0.68 -0.88
N LEU A 379 23.82 1.22 0.32
CA LEU A 379 25.09 1.75 0.78
C LEU A 379 26.19 0.73 0.51
N ASN A 380 27.13 1.11 -0.35
CA ASN A 380 28.51 0.64 -0.34
C ASN A 380 29.43 1.84 -0.58
#